data_AF-N1QMY4-F1
#
_entry.id   AF-N1QMY4-F1
#
_cell.length_a   1.000
_cell.length_b   1.000
_cell.length_c   1.000
_cell.angle_alpha   90.00
_cell.angle_beta   90.00
_cell.angle_gamma   90.00
#
_symmetry.space_group_name_H-M   'P 1'
#
loop_
_entity.id
_entity.type
_entity.pdbx_description
1 polymer ?
#
loop_
_entity_poly.entity_id
_entity_poly.type
_entity_poly.pdbx_seq_one_letter_code
_entity_poly.pdbx_strand_id
1 'polypeptide(L)' 'RRTSSRKKENLTDDQKRANHIISEKKRREIINQGYRDLNELTPALAMGKSGLSRSECL' A
#
# COMPACT_ATOMS: atom_id res chain seq x y z
N ARG A 1 -12.80 20.45 -17.51
CA ARG A 1 -13.75 19.60 -18.25
C ARG A 1 -14.42 18.63 -17.26
N ARG A 2 -15.59 18.97 -16.71
CA ARG A 2 -16.35 18.07 -15.81
C ARG A 2 -17.06 17.02 -16.66
N THR A 3 -16.51 15.81 -16.69
CA THR A 3 -17.18 14.67 -17.31
C THR A 3 -18.43 14.34 -16.51
N SER A 4 -19.56 14.28 -17.22
CA SER A 4 -20.87 13.83 -16.75
C SER A 4 -20.75 12.75 -15.67
N SER A 5 -21.26 13.06 -14.47
CA SER A 5 -21.39 12.13 -13.36
C SER A 5 -22.35 11.03 -13.81
N ARG A 6 -21.83 9.95 -14.40
CA ARG A 6 -22.52 8.66 -14.45
C ARG A 6 -23.00 8.41 -13.03
N LYS A 7 -24.31 8.35 -12.82
CA LYS A 7 -24.91 8.02 -11.52
C LYS A 7 -24.18 6.77 -11.05
N LYS A 8 -23.39 6.91 -9.98
CA LYS A 8 -22.61 5.78 -9.45
C LYS A 8 -23.63 4.78 -8.93
N GLU A 9 -23.86 3.72 -9.69
CA GLU A 9 -24.64 2.59 -9.21
C GLU A 9 -23.96 2.05 -7.97
N ASN A 10 -24.77 1.69 -6.97
CA ASN A 10 -24.23 1.10 -5.75
C ASN A 10 -23.53 -0.22 -6.11
N LEU A 11 -22.32 -0.41 -5.58
CA LEU A 11 -21.55 -1.63 -5.81
C LEU A 11 -22.33 -2.85 -5.29
N THR A 12 -22.33 -3.93 -6.06
CA THR A 12 -22.79 -5.24 -5.57
C THR A 12 -21.86 -5.74 -4.46
N ASP A 13 -22.31 -6.69 -3.64
CA ASP A 13 -21.48 -7.21 -2.55
C ASP A 13 -20.23 -7.94 -3.06
N ASP A 14 -20.33 -8.61 -4.20
CA ASP A 14 -19.17 -9.22 -4.87
C ASP A 14 -18.18 -8.16 -5.37
N GLN A 15 -18.67 -7.05 -5.93
CA GLN A 15 -17.84 -5.92 -6.33
C GLN A 15 -17.17 -5.26 -5.12
N LYS A 16 -17.87 -5.10 -4.00
CA LYS A 16 -17.28 -4.58 -2.76
C LYS A 16 -16.17 -5.50 -2.24
N ARG A 17 -16.40 -6.83 -2.25
CA ARG A 17 -15.38 -7.82 -1.84
C ARG A 17 -14.14 -7.74 -2.73
N ALA A 18 -14.33 -7.71 -4.05
CA ALA A 18 -13.23 -7.58 -5.01
C ALA A 18 -12.47 -6.25 -4.81
N ASN A 19 -13.19 -5.13 -4.68
CA ASN A 19 -12.60 -3.82 -4.44
C ASN A 19 -11.83 -3.78 -3.12
N HIS A 20 -12.33 -4.42 -2.07
CA HIS A 20 -11.65 -4.52 -0.79
C HIS A 20 -10.31 -5.26 -0.94
N ILE A 21 -10.31 -6.43 -1.57
CA ILE A 21 -9.09 -7.23 -1.80
C ILE A 21 -8.05 -6.43 -2.61
N ILE A 22 -8.48 -5.77 -3.69
CA ILE A 22 -7.59 -4.99 -4.56
C ILE A 22 -7.02 -3.78 -3.80
N SER A 23 -7.88 -3.05 -3.09
CA SER A 23 -7.46 -1.87 -2.32
C SER A 23 -6.47 -2.24 -1.23
N GLU A 24 -6.69 -3.36 -0.56
CA GLU A 24 -5.82 -3.85 0.50
C GLU A 24 -4.48 -4.37 -0.03
N LYS A 25 -4.48 -5.08 -1.17
CA LYS A 25 -3.25 -5.47 -1.85
C LYS A 25 -2.42 -4.24 -2.22
N LYS A 26 -3.04 -3.22 -2.83
CA LYS A 26 -2.38 -1.96 -3.19
C LYS A 26 -1.83 -1.23 -1.95
N ARG A 27 -2.60 -1.18 -0.87
CA ARG A 27 -2.14 -0.57 0.40
C ARG A 27 -0.88 -1.26 0.92
N ARG A 28 -0.85 -2.60 0.91
CA ARG A 28 0.32 -3.38 1.33
C ARG A 28 1.53 -3.18 0.42
N GLU A 29 1.32 -3.09 -0.89
CA GLU A 29 2.37 -2.79 -1.86
C GLU A 29 2.99 -1.41 -1.61
N ILE A 30 2.18 -0.37 -1.41
CA ILE A 30 2.67 0.98 -1.11
C ILE A 30 3.51 1.01 0.17
N ILE A 31 3.04 0.35 1.23
CA ILE A 31 3.78 0.27 2.49
C ILE A 31 5.12 -0.44 2.29
N ASN A 32 5.12 -1.58 1.61
CA ASN A 32 6.36 -2.32 1.32
C ASN A 32 7.35 -1.49 0.50
N GLN A 33 6.86 -0.73 -0.48
CA GLN A 33 7.70 0.12 -1.29
C GLN A 33 8.27 1.28 -0.45
N GLY A 34 7.46 1.94 0.38
CA GLY A 34 7.94 2.99 1.27
C GLY A 34 9.05 2.52 2.22
N TYR A 35 8.96 1.30 2.75
CA TYR A 35 10.05 0.72 3.54
C TYR A 35 11.32 0.45 2.73
N ARG A 36 11.19 -0.01 1.48
CA ARG A 36 12.33 -0.20 0.58
C ARG A 36 13.00 1.13 0.28
N ASP A 37 12.22 2.14 -0.08
CA ASP A 37 12.70 3.47 -0.41
C ASP A 37 13.41 4.10 0.81
N LEU A 38 12.87 3.93 2.02
CA LEU A 38 13.51 4.40 3.26
C LEU A 38 14.85 3.72 3.53
N ASN A 39 14.94 2.40 3.30
CA ASN A 39 16.19 1.66 3.43
C ASN A 39 17.23 2.14 2.42
N GLU A 40 16.84 2.40 1.17
CA GLU A 40 17.73 2.92 0.13
C GLU A 40 18.23 4.34 0.44
N LEU A 41 17.34 5.22 0.90
CA LEU A 41 17.67 6.62 1.23
C LEU A 41 18.47 6.78 2.52
N THR A 42 18.37 5.82 3.44
CA THR A 42 19.10 5.82 4.72
C THR A 42 20.01 4.60 4.81
N PRO A 43 21.20 4.61 4.17
CA PRO A 43 22.12 3.48 4.17
C PRO A 43 22.55 3.04 5.58
N ALA A 44 22.47 3.93 6.58
CA ALA A 44 22.70 3.61 7.97
C ALA A 44 21.71 2.56 8.54
N LEU A 45 20.52 2.44 7.93
CA LEU A 45 19.54 1.39 8.19
C LEU A 45 19.73 0.18 7.25
N ALA A 46 20.34 0.38 6.08
CA ALA A 46 20.60 -0.68 5.08
C ALA A 46 21.84 -1.55 5.38
N MET A 47 22.83 -1.02 6.10
CA MET A 47 24.08 -1.73 6.40
C MET A 47 23.93 -2.69 7.58
N GLY A 48 23.18 -3.77 7.40
CA GLY A 48 23.49 -5.13 7.90
C GLY A 48 23.78 -5.39 9.40
N LYS A 49 23.61 -4.43 10.32
CA LYS A 49 23.82 -4.67 11.77
C LYS A 49 22.54 -4.80 12.57
N SER A 50 21.41 -4.54 11.97
CA SER A 50 20.16 -4.58 12.67
C SER A 50 19.35 -5.68 11.99
N GLY A 51 19.31 -6.86 12.61
CA GLY A 51 18.35 -7.91 12.28
C GLY A 51 16.92 -7.48 12.61
N LEU A 52 16.57 -6.24 12.24
CA LEU A 52 15.34 -5.59 12.60
C LEU A 52 14.25 -6.20 11.74
N SER A 53 13.44 -7.01 12.40
CA SER A 53 12.20 -7.49 11.82
C SER A 53 11.32 -6.29 11.46
N ARG A 54 10.40 -6.47 10.53
CA ARG A 54 9.36 -5.51 10.15
C ARG A 54 8.65 -4.84 11.35
N SER A 55 8.65 -5.52 12.51
CA SER A 55 8.12 -5.05 13.79
C SER A 55 8.97 -4.02 14.54
N GLU A 56 10.25 -3.86 14.23
CA GLU A 56 11.15 -2.93 14.94
C GLU A 56 11.29 -1.55 14.26
N CYS A 57 10.74 -1.40 13.05
CA CYS A 57 10.62 -0.11 12.37
C CYS A 57 9.28 0.61 12.63
N LEU A 58 8.42 0.07 13.51
CA LEU A 58 7.10 0.61 13.92
C LEU A 58 7.15 1.08 15.37
#